data_AF-A0A5C5VFV4-F1
#
_entry.id   AF-A0A5C5VFV4-F1
#
_cell.length_a   1.000
_cell.length_b   1.000
_cell.length_c   1.000
_cell.angle_alpha   90.00
_cell.angle_beta   90.00
_cell.angle_gamma   90.00
#
_symmetry.space_group_name_H-M   'P 1'
#
loop_
_entity.id
_entity.type
_entity.pdbx_description
1 polymer ?
#
loop_
_entity_poly.entity_id
_entity_poly.type
_entity_poly.pdbx_seq_one_letter_code
_entity_poly.pdbx_strand_id
1 'polypeptide(L)'
;MSANATATLREDLFAPDPDDPFRSIAAAVEAETGYRPHPTTACRWHRVGVGGVRLQTVTLGARPMTTRRAVREFIRARTEAQASAEG
;
A
#
# COMPACT_ATOMS: atom_id res chain seq x y z
N MET A 1 10.36 -9.09 36.61
CA MET A 1 11.24 -9.39 35.46
C MET A 1 11.19 -8.19 34.54
N SER A 2 12.28 -7.43 34.50
CA SER A 2 12.42 -6.22 33.68
C SER A 2 13.18 -6.54 32.39
N ALA A 3 13.04 -5.63 31.43
CA ALA A 3 13.77 -5.46 30.16
C ALA A 3 13.30 -6.29 28.96
N ASN A 4 12.56 -5.62 28.06
CA ASN A 4 13.12 -5.24 26.75
C ASN A 4 12.36 -4.04 26.19
N ALA A 5 12.84 -2.84 26.57
CA ALA A 5 12.44 -1.55 26.03
C ALA A 5 13.43 -1.07 24.95
N THR A 6 13.85 -1.96 24.05
CA THR A 6 14.87 -1.65 23.05
C THR A 6 14.39 -2.08 21.67
N ALA A 7 14.04 -1.08 20.84
CA ALA A 7 13.90 -1.11 19.37
C ALA A 7 12.50 -0.99 18.72
N THR A 8 11.38 -0.82 19.45
CA THR A 8 10.06 -0.64 18.78
C THR A 8 9.73 0.82 18.48
N LEU A 9 10.57 1.50 17.69
CA LEU A 9 10.27 2.86 17.21
C LEU A 9 10.30 2.89 15.66
N ARG A 10 9.49 2.02 15.03
CA ARG A 10 9.00 2.20 13.63
C ARG A 10 7.99 1.15 13.16
N GLU A 11 7.82 0.03 13.86
CA GLU A 11 6.89 -1.05 13.44
C GLU A 11 5.42 -0.72 13.72
N ASP A 12 5.12 0.02 14.80
CA ASP A 12 3.74 0.38 15.16
C ASP A 12 3.10 1.43 14.24
N LEU A 13 3.88 2.12 13.40
CA LEU A 13 3.35 3.14 12.47
C LEU A 13 2.63 2.51 11.26
N PHE A 14 2.77 1.21 11.07
CA PHE A 14 2.10 0.48 10.00
C PHE A 14 1.52 -0.84 10.53
N ALA A 15 1.00 -0.83 11.76
CA ALA A 15 0.19 -1.93 12.25
C ALA A 15 -1.10 -1.99 11.41
N PRO A 16 -1.36 -3.07 10.66
CA PRO A 16 -2.61 -3.23 9.95
C PRO A 16 -3.73 -3.32 10.99
N ASP A 17 -4.82 -2.59 10.76
CA ASP A 17 -6.05 -2.82 11.52
C ASP A 17 -6.46 -4.30 11.40
N PRO A 18 -7.08 -4.92 12.42
CA PRO A 18 -7.55 -6.31 12.31
C PRO A 18 -8.50 -6.51 11.13
N ASP A 19 -9.23 -5.46 10.74
CA ASP A 19 -10.12 -5.43 9.58
C ASP A 19 -9.40 -5.13 8.24
N ASP A 20 -8.13 -4.69 8.28
CA ASP A 20 -7.32 -4.36 7.11
C ASP A 20 -5.94 -5.06 7.12
N PRO A 21 -5.91 -6.40 7.05
CA PRO A 21 -4.67 -7.15 7.09
C PRO A 21 -3.80 -6.87 5.86
N PHE A 22 -2.50 -7.12 6.02
CA PHE A 22 -1.57 -7.13 4.89
C PHE A 22 -1.98 -8.16 3.84
N ARG A 23 -2.04 -7.70 2.59
CA ARG A 23 -2.35 -8.51 1.42
C ARG A 23 -1.33 -8.22 0.32
N SER A 24 -1.24 -9.13 -0.65
CA SER A 24 -0.55 -8.81 -1.91
C SER A 24 -1.21 -7.60 -2.57
N ILE A 25 -0.43 -6.81 -3.32
CA ILE A 25 -0.95 -5.62 -4.02
C ILE A 25 -2.21 -5.94 -4.83
N ALA A 26 -2.19 -7.01 -5.63
CA ALA A 26 -3.33 -7.40 -6.46
C ALA A 26 -4.57 -7.75 -5.61
N ALA A 27 -4.39 -8.46 -4.50
CA ALA A 27 -5.49 -8.84 -3.61
C ALA A 27 -6.05 -7.65 -2.81
N ALA A 28 -5.20 -6.70 -2.40
CA ALA A 28 -5.66 -5.47 -1.75
C ALA A 28 -6.49 -4.60 -2.71
N VAL A 29 -6.09 -4.55 -3.98
CA VAL A 29 -6.81 -3.80 -5.02
C VAL A 29 -8.13 -4.47 -5.37
N GLU A 30 -8.14 -5.80 -5.48
CA GLU A 30 -9.36 -6.58 -5.67
C GLU A 30 -10.34 -6.39 -4.50
N ALA A 31 -9.84 -6.41 -3.26
CA ALA A 31 -10.67 -6.20 -2.08
C ALA A 31 -11.26 -4.78 -1.97
N GLU A 32 -10.61 -3.78 -2.56
CA GLU A 32 -11.09 -2.39 -2.52
C GLU A 32 -11.95 -2.01 -3.73
N THR A 33 -11.64 -2.53 -4.92
CA THR A 33 -12.26 -2.09 -6.19
C THR A 33 -13.09 -3.17 -6.89
N GLY A 34 -13.02 -4.42 -6.43
CA GLY A 34 -13.59 -5.58 -7.13
C GLY A 34 -12.84 -5.97 -8.40
N TYR A 35 -11.79 -5.25 -8.77
CA TYR A 35 -10.97 -5.51 -9.94
C TYR A 35 -9.56 -5.94 -9.53
N ARG A 36 -9.06 -7.02 -10.15
CA ARG A 36 -7.71 -7.51 -9.92
C ARG A 36 -6.77 -7.04 -11.04
N PRO A 37 -5.78 -6.17 -10.73
CA PRO A 37 -4.85 -5.70 -11.75
C PRO A 37 -3.86 -6.80 -12.16
N HIS A 38 -3.36 -6.70 -13.40
CA HIS A 38 -2.29 -7.57 -13.88
C HIS A 38 -1.04 -7.47 -12.97
N PRO A 39 -0.31 -8.57 -12.70
CA PRO A 39 0.86 -8.56 -11.83
C PRO A 39 1.91 -7.50 -12.19
N THR A 40 2.17 -7.27 -13.48
CA THR A 40 3.08 -6.23 -13.95
C THR A 40 2.61 -4.82 -13.58
N THR A 41 1.30 -4.56 -13.62
CA THR A 41 0.71 -3.29 -13.22
C THR A 41 0.87 -3.06 -11.72
N ALA A 42 0.52 -4.07 -10.91
CA ALA A 42 0.75 -4.06 -9.46
C ALA A 42 2.23 -3.85 -9.10
N CYS A 43 3.14 -4.46 -9.88
CA CYS A 43 4.56 -4.31 -9.72
C CYS A 43 5.02 -2.87 -10.02
N ARG A 44 4.53 -2.26 -11.10
CA ARG A 44 4.84 -0.87 -11.46
C ARG A 44 4.36 0.12 -10.40
N TRP A 45 3.18 -0.08 -9.82
CA TRP A 45 2.59 0.85 -8.84
C TRP A 45 3.46 1.08 -7.60
N HIS A 46 4.13 0.03 -7.08
CA HIS A 46 5.02 0.19 -5.93
C HIS A 46 6.48 0.53 -6.31
N ARG A 47 6.98 0.05 -7.47
CA ARG A 47 8.37 0.31 -7.88
C ARG A 47 8.59 1.68 -8.49
N VAL A 48 7.71 2.06 -9.41
CA VAL A 48 7.87 3.26 -10.25
C VAL A 48 6.83 4.30 -9.86
N GLY A 49 5.59 3.87 -9.59
CA GLY A 49 4.43 4.74 -9.47
C GLY A 49 3.76 4.99 -10.82
N VAL A 50 2.63 5.71 -10.78
CA VAL A 50 1.84 6.13 -11.95
C VAL A 50 1.35 7.55 -11.70
N GLY A 51 1.53 8.44 -12.68
CA GLY A 51 1.10 9.84 -12.56
C GLY A 51 1.74 10.58 -11.38
N GLY A 52 3.01 10.28 -11.06
CA GLY A 52 3.71 10.86 -9.90
C GLY A 52 3.35 10.25 -8.55
N VAL A 53 2.33 9.38 -8.48
CA VAL A 53 1.86 8.75 -7.24
C VAL A 53 2.40 7.32 -7.12
N ARG A 54 2.91 6.95 -5.94
CA ARG A 54 3.43 5.61 -5.65
C ARG A 54 2.59 4.90 -4.60
N LEU A 55 2.34 3.61 -4.80
CA LEU A 55 1.61 2.80 -3.84
C LEU A 55 2.50 2.50 -2.63
N GLN A 56 1.98 2.81 -1.44
CA GLN A 56 2.65 2.47 -0.19
C GLN A 56 2.64 0.96 0.04
N THR A 57 3.83 0.39 0.26
CA THR A 57 4.01 -1.04 0.49
C THR A 57 5.04 -1.27 1.57
N VAL A 58 4.92 -2.41 2.24
CA VAL A 58 5.91 -2.93 3.18
C VAL A 58 6.41 -4.27 2.66
N THR A 59 7.71 -4.50 2.71
CA THR A 59 8.29 -5.80 2.34
C THR A 59 8.20 -6.73 3.55
N LEU A 60 7.38 -7.77 3.46
CA LEU A 60 7.30 -8.82 4.47
C LEU A 60 8.02 -10.08 3.92
N GLY A 61 9.14 -10.42 4.54
CA GLY A 61 10.06 -11.46 4.07
C GLY A 61 10.73 -11.07 2.74
N ALA A 62 10.08 -11.39 1.62
CA ALA A 62 10.57 -11.14 0.27
C ALA A 62 9.49 -10.62 -0.70
N ARG A 63 8.27 -10.36 -0.20
CA ARG A 63 7.13 -9.97 -1.03
C ARG A 63 6.64 -8.57 -0.62
N PRO A 64 6.38 -7.67 -1.59
CA PRO A 64 5.74 -6.41 -1.30
C PRO A 64 4.27 -6.66 -0.93
N MET A 65 3.91 -6.23 0.27
CA MET A 65 2.57 -6.32 0.83
C MET A 65 2.03 -4.90 1.03
N THR A 66 0.70 -4.78 1.03
CA THR A 66 0.00 -3.53 1.22
C THR A 66 -1.33 -3.79 1.94
N THR A 67 -2.04 -2.73 2.28
CA THR A 67 -3.35 -2.77 2.93
C THR A 67 -4.40 -2.14 2.01
N ARG A 68 -5.70 -2.36 2.27
CA ARG A 68 -6.77 -1.72 1.50
C ARG A 68 -6.75 -0.22 1.69
N ARG A 69 -6.48 0.25 2.90
CA ARG A 69 -6.34 1.68 3.20
C ARG A 69 -5.25 2.31 2.33
N ALA A 70 -4.08 1.68 2.23
CA ALA A 70 -3.00 2.18 1.37
C ALA A 70 -3.41 2.22 -0.11
N VAL A 71 -4.18 1.22 -0.58
CA VAL A 71 -4.73 1.24 -1.94
C VAL A 71 -5.75 2.36 -2.13
N ARG A 72 -6.64 2.60 -1.17
CA ARG A 72 -7.62 3.69 -1.22
C ARG A 72 -6.94 5.05 -1.32
N GLU A 73 -5.94 5.31 -0.47
CA GLU A 73 -5.17 6.55 -0.51
C GLU A 73 -4.41 6.70 -1.82
N PHE A 74 -3.84 5.61 -2.35
CA PHE A 74 -3.18 5.62 -3.66
C PHE A 74 -4.15 6.00 -4.79
N ILE A 75 -5.36 5.41 -4.81
CA ILE A 75 -6.38 5.73 -5.81
C ILE A 75 -6.80 7.19 -5.69
N ARG A 76 -7.05 7.66 -4.45
CA ARG A 76 -7.42 9.06 -4.19
C ARG A 76 -6.35 10.03 -4.68
N ALA A 77 -5.10 9.83 -4.26
CA ALA A 77 -3.99 10.67 -4.66
C ALA A 77 -3.78 10.66 -6.18
N ARG A 78 -3.96 9.50 -6.83
CA ARG A 78 -3.87 9.41 -8.30
C ARG A 78 -4.99 10.19 -8.99
N THR A 79 -6.21 10.13 -8.47
CA THR A 79 -7.35 10.89 -9.00
C THR A 79 -7.13 12.40 -8.83
N GLU A 80 -6.63 12.85 -7.68
CA GLU A 80 -6.28 14.26 -7.43
C GLU A 80 -5.16 14.74 -8.35
N ALA A 81 -4.12 13.92 -8.56
CA ALA A 81 -3.01 14.21 -9.46
C ALA A 81 -3.46 14.29 -10.92
N GLN A 82 -4.38 13.42 -11.35
CA GLN A 82 -4.95 13.46 -12.70
C GLN A 82 -5.80 14.71 -12.90
N ALA A 83 -6.67 15.05 -11.95
CA ALA A 83 -7.50 16.25 -12.01
C ALA A 83 -6.67 17.55 -12.07
N SER A 84 -5.50 17.56 -11.42
CA SER A 84 -4.59 18.71 -11.42
C SER A 84 -3.76 18.84 -12.70
N ALA A 85 -3.65 17.79 -13.53
CA ALA A 85 -2.89 17.81 -14.78
C ALA A 85 -3.71 18.28 -15.99
N GLU A 86 -5.05 18.33 -15.85
CA GLU A 86 -5.98 18.73 -16.90
C GLU A 86 -6.39 20.22 -16.83
N GLY A 87 -5.86 20.98 -15.85
CA GLY A 87 -6.06 22.42 -15.70
C GLY A 87 -4.80 23.22 -16.03
#